data_AF-A0A934UAK1-F1
#
_entry.id   AF-A0A934UAK1-F1
#
_cell.length_a   1.000
_cell.length_b   1.000
_cell.length_c   1.000
_cell.angle_alpha   90.00
_cell.angle_beta   90.00
_cell.angle_gamma   90.00
#
_symmetry.space_group_name_H-M   'P 1'
#
loop_
_entity.id
_entity.type
_entity.pdbx_description
1 polymer ?
#
loop_
_entity_poly.entity_id
_entity_poly.type
_entity_poly.pdbx_seq_one_letter_code
_entity_poly.pdbx_strand_id
1 'polypeptide(L)'
;MPHVSRAIRIAGVVFGLALVAISPAGSVAAEPIPGIDSGSAGPGAPASPPPVVGLNNYCAVHGAVGLLSNGRTVYCTRVARTDAWVWSYSPDLMPIDPNRRLYTCTDACRLPDGSFVPNYQRCGILCGEPPTSGDIQSGLADCFNSGAPYQECVARR
;
A
#
# COMPACT_ATOMS: atom_id res chain seq x y z
N MET A 1 30.15 -33.79 -34.24
CA MET A 1 31.04 -34.75 -33.55
C MET A 1 30.95 -34.48 -32.05
N PRO A 2 30.86 -35.54 -31.22
CA PRO A 2 30.03 -35.60 -30.02
C PRO A 2 30.81 -35.32 -28.72
N HIS A 3 30.07 -35.19 -27.61
CA HIS A 3 30.37 -35.59 -26.21
C HIS A 3 29.80 -34.57 -25.23
N VAL A 4 29.18 -34.87 -24.07
CA VAL A 4 28.62 -36.06 -23.43
C VAL A 4 27.74 -35.48 -22.30
N SER A 5 26.54 -36.03 -22.12
CA SER A 5 25.62 -35.75 -21.02
C SER A 5 26.18 -36.19 -19.66
N ARG A 6 25.91 -35.45 -18.58
CA ARG A 6 25.81 -36.02 -17.23
C ARG A 6 24.67 -35.38 -16.43
N ALA A 7 23.54 -36.08 -16.41
CA ALA A 7 22.51 -35.93 -15.39
C ALA A 7 22.99 -36.64 -14.12
N ILE A 8 23.00 -35.93 -12.99
CA ILE A 8 23.27 -36.53 -11.68
C ILE A 8 21.90 -36.72 -11.01
N ARG A 9 21.47 -37.99 -10.92
CA ARG A 9 20.43 -38.43 -9.99
C ARG A 9 21.15 -38.88 -8.72
N ILE A 10 20.78 -38.34 -7.56
CA ILE A 10 21.11 -38.94 -6.27
C ILE A 10 19.79 -39.33 -5.61
N ALA A 11 19.67 -40.63 -5.36
CA ALA A 11 18.57 -41.27 -4.68
C ALA A 11 19.01 -41.64 -3.26
N GLY A 12 18.04 -41.65 -2.33
CA GLY A 12 18.11 -42.39 -1.07
C GLY A 12 18.60 -41.58 0.15
N VAL A 13 18.14 -41.80 1.38
CA VAL A 13 17.27 -42.83 1.97
C VAL A 13 16.68 -42.27 3.30
N VAL A 14 15.53 -42.83 3.64
CA VAL A 14 14.68 -42.74 4.86
C VAL A 14 15.42 -43.00 6.18
N PHE A 15 15.01 -42.37 7.30
CA PHE A 15 14.58 -43.03 8.58
C PHE A 15 14.62 -42.10 9.81
N GLY A 16 13.52 -42.11 10.57
CA GLY A 16 13.47 -41.82 12.02
C GLY A 16 13.50 -40.34 12.40
N LEU A 17 12.86 -39.84 13.45
CA LEU A 17 12.24 -40.46 14.62
C LEU A 17 11.31 -39.39 15.22
N ALA A 18 10.17 -39.79 15.77
CA ALA A 18 9.24 -38.90 16.45
C ALA A 18 9.84 -38.31 17.74
N LEU A 19 9.58 -37.02 17.98
CA LEU A 19 9.57 -36.45 19.34
C LEU A 19 8.25 -35.70 19.53
N VAL A 20 7.38 -36.33 20.32
CA VAL A 20 6.16 -35.76 20.88
C VAL A 20 6.59 -34.74 21.95
N ALA A 21 6.31 -33.46 21.72
CA ALA A 21 6.39 -32.46 22.78
C ALA A 21 5.04 -32.42 23.51
N ILE A 22 5.03 -33.01 24.70
CA ILE A 22 3.92 -32.94 25.66
C ILE A 22 4.07 -31.61 26.40
N SER A 23 3.20 -30.65 26.11
CA SER A 23 3.06 -29.45 26.96
C SER A 23 2.03 -29.75 28.05
N PRO A 24 2.34 -29.57 29.35
CA PRO A 24 1.36 -29.73 30.41
C PRO A 24 0.31 -28.62 30.35
N ALA A 25 -0.95 -29.04 30.24
CA ALA A 25 -2.11 -28.21 30.54
C ALA A 25 -2.10 -27.87 32.03
N GLY A 26 -1.66 -26.66 32.37
CA GLY A 26 -1.92 -26.05 33.67
C GLY A 26 -3.33 -25.48 33.67
N SER A 27 -4.31 -26.26 34.11
CA SER A 27 -5.64 -25.74 34.45
C SER A 27 -5.55 -24.98 35.77
N VAL A 28 -5.42 -23.66 35.71
CA VAL A 28 -5.83 -22.81 36.83
C VAL A 28 -7.33 -22.60 36.70
N ALA A 29 -8.11 -23.28 37.54
CA ALA A 29 -9.49 -22.91 37.78
C ALA A 29 -9.46 -21.61 38.60
N ALA A 30 -9.66 -20.47 37.93
CA ALA A 30 -9.88 -19.19 38.58
C ALA A 30 -11.36 -19.08 38.96
N GLU A 31 -11.62 -18.92 40.26
CA GLU A 31 -12.93 -18.57 40.78
C GLU A 31 -13.33 -17.16 40.28
N PRO A 32 -14.60 -16.92 39.92
CA PRO A 32 -15.04 -15.64 39.39
C PRO A 32 -15.01 -14.56 40.47
N ILE A 33 -14.13 -13.57 40.30
CA ILE A 33 -14.20 -12.30 41.02
C ILE A 33 -15.38 -11.51 40.43
N PRO A 34 -16.43 -11.15 41.20
CA PRO A 34 -17.50 -10.31 40.70
C PRO A 34 -16.92 -8.92 40.40
N GLY A 35 -16.94 -8.51 39.13
CA GLY A 35 -16.64 -7.12 38.74
C GLY A 35 -15.48 -6.90 37.76
N ILE A 36 -14.99 -7.90 37.04
CA ILE A 36 -14.08 -7.68 35.90
C ILE A 36 -14.59 -8.45 34.68
N ASP A 37 -15.27 -7.75 33.78
CA ASP A 37 -15.65 -8.27 32.46
C ASP A 37 -14.39 -8.50 31.61
N SER A 38 -13.75 -9.65 31.80
CA SER A 38 -12.78 -10.19 30.84
C SER A 38 -13.53 -10.65 29.61
N GLY A 39 -13.76 -9.71 28.69
CA GLY A 39 -14.21 -10.00 27.34
C GLY A 39 -13.20 -10.89 26.64
N SER A 40 -13.47 -12.20 26.62
CA SER A 40 -12.85 -13.11 25.66
C SER A 40 -13.22 -12.63 24.27
N ALA A 41 -12.30 -11.95 23.59
CA ALA A 41 -12.42 -11.68 22.18
C ALA A 41 -12.44 -13.04 21.46
N GLY A 42 -13.64 -13.51 21.12
CA GLY A 42 -13.79 -14.63 20.19
C GLY A 42 -13.05 -14.33 18.88
N PRO A 43 -12.80 -15.34 18.03
CA PRO A 43 -12.16 -15.12 16.73
C PRO A 43 -12.94 -14.02 16.00
N GLY A 44 -12.32 -12.83 15.92
CA GLY A 44 -12.95 -11.65 15.34
C GLY A 44 -13.39 -11.99 13.92
N ALA A 45 -14.59 -11.58 13.56
CA ALA A 45 -15.07 -11.68 12.19
C ALA A 45 -13.97 -11.22 11.22
N PRO A 46 -13.80 -11.88 10.06
CA PRO A 46 -12.81 -11.46 9.08
C PRO A 46 -13.03 -9.98 8.79
N ALA A 47 -11.95 -9.18 8.90
CA ALA A 47 -12.00 -7.77 8.59
C ALA A 47 -12.59 -7.59 7.18
N SER A 48 -13.61 -6.74 7.06
CA SER A 48 -14.21 -6.43 5.77
C SER A 48 -13.11 -6.01 4.78
N PRO A 49 -13.20 -6.44 3.50
CA PRO A 49 -12.20 -6.05 2.52
C PRO A 49 -12.15 -4.52 2.38
N PRO A 50 -10.98 -3.93 2.08
CA PRO A 50 -10.88 -2.50 1.84
C PRO A 50 -11.83 -2.04 0.72
N PRO A 51 -12.47 -0.86 0.85
CA PRO A 51 -13.36 -0.35 -0.18
C PRO A 51 -12.58 -0.02 -1.46
N VAL A 52 -13.24 -0.21 -2.61
CA VAL A 52 -12.74 0.32 -3.89
C VAL A 52 -13.09 1.80 -3.98
N VAL A 53 -12.08 2.65 -4.20
CA VAL A 53 -12.20 4.12 -4.16
C VAL A 53 -11.54 4.75 -5.39
N GLY A 54 -11.87 6.02 -5.63
CA GLY A 54 -11.22 6.83 -6.66
C GLY A 54 -10.06 7.64 -6.09
N LEU A 55 -8.92 7.63 -6.79
CA LEU A 55 -7.78 8.49 -6.44
C LEU A 55 -8.21 9.97 -6.46
N ASN A 56 -7.67 10.78 -5.55
CA ASN A 56 -7.97 12.20 -5.35
C ASN A 56 -9.38 12.52 -4.83
N ASN A 57 -10.34 11.58 -4.85
CA ASN A 57 -11.66 11.83 -4.27
C ASN A 57 -11.52 12.18 -2.78
N TYR A 58 -12.37 13.10 -2.31
CA TYR A 58 -12.47 13.36 -0.88
C TYR A 58 -12.97 12.12 -0.12
N CYS A 59 -12.52 12.00 1.12
CA CYS A 59 -12.81 10.85 1.96
C CYS A 59 -13.19 11.27 3.38
N ALA A 60 -14.15 10.56 3.97
CA ALA A 60 -14.70 10.88 5.29
C ALA A 60 -13.97 10.18 6.45
N VAL A 61 -13.45 8.98 6.20
CA VAL A 61 -12.81 8.16 7.24
C VAL A 61 -11.30 8.42 7.22
N HIS A 62 -10.87 9.34 8.08
CA HIS A 62 -9.46 9.76 8.18
C HIS A 62 -8.53 8.58 8.45
N GLY A 63 -7.43 8.47 7.69
CA GLY A 63 -6.45 7.39 7.82
C GLY A 63 -6.95 6.02 7.32
N ALA A 64 -8.14 5.93 6.73
CA ALA A 64 -8.62 4.70 6.14
C ALA A 64 -7.73 4.23 4.98
N VAL A 65 -7.76 2.93 4.73
CA VAL A 65 -7.07 2.28 3.61
C VAL A 65 -8.12 1.82 2.61
N GLY A 66 -7.86 2.07 1.32
CA GLY A 66 -8.70 1.65 0.22
C GLY A 66 -7.88 1.03 -0.91
N LEU A 67 -8.57 0.53 -1.92
CA LEU A 67 -7.98 0.03 -3.15
C LEU A 67 -8.50 0.84 -4.34
N LEU A 68 -7.65 1.14 -5.30
CA LEU A 68 -8.09 1.61 -6.61
C LEU A 68 -8.61 0.43 -7.43
N SER A 69 -9.32 0.73 -8.53
CA SER A 69 -9.83 -0.29 -9.46
C SER A 69 -8.73 -1.16 -10.09
N ASN A 70 -7.49 -0.67 -10.13
CA ASN A 70 -6.31 -1.42 -10.59
C ASN A 70 -5.61 -2.23 -9.48
N GLY A 71 -6.21 -2.31 -8.29
CA GLY A 71 -5.68 -3.06 -7.14
C GLY A 71 -4.61 -2.31 -6.33
N ARG A 72 -4.23 -1.08 -6.69
CA ARG A 72 -3.27 -0.29 -5.90
C ARG A 72 -3.87 0.19 -4.58
N THR A 73 -3.11 0.05 -3.50
CA THR A 73 -3.45 0.62 -2.20
C THR A 73 -3.38 2.14 -2.20
N VAL A 74 -4.37 2.76 -1.57
CA VAL A 74 -4.42 4.20 -1.30
C VAL A 74 -4.89 4.46 0.14
N TYR A 75 -4.64 5.66 0.61
CA TYR A 75 -4.86 6.09 1.98
C TYR A 75 -5.70 7.36 1.98
N CYS A 76 -6.65 7.45 2.89
CA CYS A 76 -7.39 8.67 3.14
C CYS A 76 -6.50 9.60 3.97
N THR A 77 -5.91 10.59 3.31
CA THR A 77 -4.81 11.37 3.84
C THR A 77 -5.14 12.84 3.87
N ARG A 78 -4.71 13.51 4.94
CA ARG A 78 -4.97 14.95 5.14
C ARG A 78 -4.19 15.78 4.12
N VAL A 79 -4.83 16.83 3.61
CA VAL A 79 -4.18 17.85 2.81
C VAL A 79 -3.59 18.95 3.70
N ALA A 80 -2.32 19.26 3.46
CA ALA A 80 -1.55 20.27 4.18
C ALA A 80 -2.28 21.62 4.20
N ARG A 81 -2.29 22.27 5.37
CA ARG A 81 -2.90 23.60 5.58
C ARG A 81 -4.40 23.68 5.31
N THR A 82 -5.09 22.55 5.29
CA THR A 82 -6.56 22.48 5.17
C THR A 82 -7.13 21.48 6.18
N ASP A 83 -8.45 21.38 6.20
CA ASP A 83 -9.25 20.35 6.85
C ASP A 83 -9.69 19.23 5.89
N ALA A 84 -9.31 19.32 4.61
CA ALA A 84 -9.68 18.34 3.60
C ALA A 84 -8.86 17.04 3.72
N TRP A 85 -9.51 15.93 3.37
CA TRP A 85 -8.92 14.60 3.30
C TRP A 85 -9.22 13.98 1.94
N VAL A 86 -8.21 13.39 1.30
CA VAL A 86 -8.31 12.83 -0.05
C VAL A 86 -7.64 11.47 -0.12
N TRP A 87 -8.13 10.60 -1.01
CA TRP A 87 -7.47 9.34 -1.33
C TRP A 87 -6.16 9.59 -2.09
N SER A 88 -5.05 9.10 -1.55
CA SER A 88 -3.69 9.28 -2.07
C SER A 88 -2.89 7.99 -2.05
N TYR A 89 -1.88 7.87 -2.90
CA TYR A 89 -0.93 6.76 -2.85
C TYR A 89 -0.03 6.76 -1.61
N SER A 90 -0.01 7.86 -0.86
CA SER A 90 0.77 8.01 0.37
C SER A 90 -0.13 8.21 1.60
N PRO A 91 0.18 7.58 2.74
CA PRO A 91 -0.40 7.96 4.03
C PRO A 91 0.16 9.28 4.59
N ASP A 92 1.25 9.80 4.00
CA ASP A 92 1.88 11.05 4.43
C ASP A 92 1.14 12.27 3.92
N LEU A 93 1.18 13.35 4.71
CA LEU A 93 0.49 14.62 4.44
C LEU A 93 0.57 15.05 2.96
N MET A 94 -0.59 15.23 2.34
CA MET A 94 -0.68 15.67 0.95
C MET A 94 -0.27 17.15 0.83
N PRO A 95 0.78 17.51 0.08
CA PRO A 95 1.32 18.87 0.08
C PRO A 95 0.38 19.90 -0.58
N ILE A 96 -0.48 19.45 -1.50
CA ILE A 96 -1.43 20.26 -2.24
C ILE A 96 -2.76 19.51 -2.41
N ASP A 97 -3.88 20.24 -2.39
CA ASP A 97 -5.20 19.67 -2.67
C ASP A 97 -5.30 19.31 -4.16
N PRO A 98 -5.47 18.02 -4.51
CA PRO A 98 -5.57 17.60 -5.89
C PRO A 98 -6.80 18.18 -6.62
N ASN A 99 -7.86 18.53 -5.90
CA ASN A 99 -9.14 18.99 -6.46
C ASN A 99 -9.21 20.52 -6.61
N ARG A 100 -8.17 21.24 -6.19
CA ARG A 100 -8.09 22.72 -6.28
C ARG A 100 -7.08 23.20 -7.31
N ARG A 101 -6.52 22.30 -8.10
CA ARG A 101 -5.58 22.63 -9.18
C ARG A 101 -6.28 23.49 -10.22
N LEU A 102 -5.57 24.50 -10.74
CA LEU A 102 -6.06 25.38 -11.81
C LEU A 102 -5.65 24.88 -13.20
N TYR A 103 -5.41 23.58 -13.34
CA TYR A 103 -4.97 22.93 -14.56
C TYR A 103 -5.57 21.53 -14.67
N THR A 104 -5.55 20.98 -15.88
CA THR A 104 -6.04 19.62 -16.16
C THR A 104 -4.88 18.74 -16.59
N CYS A 105 -4.93 17.46 -16.23
CA CYS A 105 -3.93 16.47 -16.60
C CYS A 105 -4.61 15.26 -17.22
N THR A 106 -4.33 15.03 -18.50
CA THR A 106 -4.63 13.77 -19.19
C THR A 106 -3.29 13.07 -19.43
N ASP A 107 -2.84 13.03 -20.68
CA ASP A 107 -1.52 12.66 -21.17
C ASP A 107 -0.46 13.75 -20.91
N ALA A 108 -0.88 15.01 -20.77
CA ALA A 108 -0.03 16.11 -20.29
C ALA A 108 -0.85 17.06 -19.40
N CYS A 109 -0.16 17.81 -18.54
CA CYS A 109 -0.80 18.81 -17.70
C CYS A 109 -0.80 20.19 -18.38
N ARG A 110 -1.97 20.79 -18.56
CA ARG A 110 -2.15 22.08 -19.24
C ARG A 110 -2.99 23.07 -18.42
N LEU A 111 -2.56 24.33 -18.49
CA LEU A 111 -3.33 25.48 -18.01
C LEU A 111 -4.53 25.74 -18.94
N PRO A 112 -5.53 26.55 -18.51
CA PRO A 112 -6.70 26.86 -19.32
C PRO A 112 -6.38 27.57 -20.65
N ASP A 113 -5.24 28.25 -20.72
CA ASP A 113 -4.72 28.89 -21.94
C ASP A 113 -4.03 27.90 -22.91
N GLY A 114 -3.97 26.62 -22.55
CA GLY A 114 -3.35 25.54 -23.32
C GLY A 114 -1.84 25.38 -23.08
N SER A 115 -1.19 26.29 -22.37
CA SER A 115 0.24 26.19 -22.05
C SER A 115 0.52 25.03 -21.07
N PHE A 116 1.76 24.53 -21.08
CA PHE A 116 2.16 23.45 -20.17
C PHE A 116 2.32 23.95 -18.75
N VAL A 117 1.84 23.15 -17.79
CA VAL A 117 2.03 23.44 -16.36
C VAL A 117 3.50 23.20 -16.00
N PRO A 118 4.19 24.17 -15.37
CA PRO A 118 5.55 23.96 -14.91
C PRO A 118 5.65 22.83 -13.87
N ASN A 119 6.69 21.99 -13.95
CA ASN A 119 6.84 20.82 -13.06
C ASN A 119 6.77 21.15 -11.56
N TYR A 120 7.26 22.31 -11.14
CA TYR A 120 7.22 22.72 -9.72
C TYR A 120 5.80 23.04 -9.20
N GLN A 121 4.81 23.20 -10.09
CA GLN A 121 3.40 23.39 -9.74
C GLN A 121 2.60 22.08 -9.79
N ARG A 122 3.24 21.01 -10.27
CA ARG A 122 2.65 19.68 -10.44
C ARG A 122 2.92 18.85 -9.21
N CYS A 123 1.97 17.99 -8.84
CA CYS A 123 2.20 17.02 -7.76
C CYS A 123 2.59 15.63 -8.26
N GLY A 124 2.60 15.43 -9.59
CA GLY A 124 3.20 14.24 -10.21
C GLY A 124 2.46 12.96 -9.89
N ILE A 125 3.23 11.87 -9.77
CA ILE A 125 2.68 10.50 -9.60
C ILE A 125 1.80 10.38 -8.36
N LEU A 126 2.16 11.07 -7.26
CA LEU A 126 1.39 11.07 -6.01
C LEU A 126 -0.09 11.43 -6.23
N CYS A 127 -0.33 12.25 -7.24
CA CYS A 127 -1.61 12.83 -7.61
C CYS A 127 -2.27 12.16 -8.82
N GLY A 128 -1.69 11.08 -9.33
CA GLY A 128 -2.12 10.43 -10.58
C GLY A 128 -1.84 11.25 -11.83
N GLU A 129 -0.96 12.25 -11.76
CA GLU A 129 -0.53 13.02 -12.93
C GLU A 129 0.58 12.27 -13.69
N PRO A 130 0.85 12.64 -14.95
CA PRO A 130 2.08 12.19 -15.60
C PRO A 130 3.31 12.49 -14.74
N PRO A 131 4.39 11.69 -14.80
CA PRO A 131 5.58 11.95 -14.02
C PRO A 131 6.15 13.37 -14.22
N THR A 132 6.62 13.98 -13.14
CA THR A 132 7.44 15.19 -13.20
C THR A 132 8.89 14.83 -13.55
N SER A 133 9.71 15.83 -13.89
CA SER A 133 11.15 15.60 -14.08
C SER A 133 11.83 15.01 -12.84
N GLY A 134 11.38 15.37 -11.63
CA GLY A 134 11.90 14.79 -10.39
C GLY A 134 11.53 13.31 -10.23
N ASP A 135 10.30 12.95 -10.57
CA ASP A 135 9.83 11.56 -10.54
C ASP A 135 10.63 10.67 -11.51
N ILE A 136 10.97 11.21 -12.68
CA ILE A 136 11.78 10.50 -13.69
C ILE A 136 13.24 10.39 -13.23
N GLN A 137 13.88 11.50 -12.86
CA GLN A 137 15.30 11.52 -12.52
C GLN A 137 15.63 10.72 -11.25
N SER A 138 14.68 10.62 -10.32
CA SER A 138 14.83 9.79 -9.12
C SER A 138 14.55 8.30 -9.32
N GLY A 139 14.06 7.89 -10.50
CA GLY A 139 13.62 6.51 -10.75
C GLY A 139 12.29 6.13 -10.09
N LEU A 140 11.62 7.07 -9.41
CA LEU A 140 10.29 6.88 -8.82
C LEU A 140 9.27 6.46 -9.90
N ALA A 141 9.31 7.08 -11.07
CA ALA A 141 8.41 6.76 -12.18
C ALA A 141 8.56 5.30 -12.64
N ASP A 142 9.79 4.86 -12.87
CA ASP A 142 10.06 3.49 -13.35
C ASP A 142 9.66 2.45 -12.31
N CYS A 143 10.00 2.70 -11.03
CA CYS A 143 9.58 1.83 -9.94
C CYS A 143 8.06 1.76 -9.84
N PHE A 144 7.36 2.89 -9.85
CA PHE A 144 5.90 2.89 -9.73
C PHE A 144 5.23 2.19 -10.90
N ASN A 145 5.73 2.41 -12.13
CA ASN A 145 5.21 1.79 -13.35
C ASN A 145 5.45 0.27 -13.41
N SER A 146 6.42 -0.27 -12.67
CA SER A 146 6.62 -1.72 -12.53
C SER A 146 5.51 -2.44 -11.76
N GLY A 147 4.61 -1.69 -11.11
CA GLY A 147 3.54 -2.22 -10.27
C GLY A 147 3.85 -2.17 -8.77
N ALA A 148 5.07 -1.80 -8.39
CA ALA A 148 5.44 -1.63 -6.99
C ALA A 148 4.57 -0.56 -6.27
N PRO A 149 4.34 -0.70 -4.95
CA PRO A 149 3.62 0.27 -4.17
C PRO A 149 4.41 1.59 -4.08
N TYR A 150 3.68 2.71 -4.09
CA TYR A 150 4.28 4.06 -4.12
C TYR A 150 5.28 4.29 -2.98
N GLN A 151 4.95 3.86 -1.77
CA GLN A 151 5.80 3.99 -0.59
C GLN A 151 7.15 3.29 -0.72
N GLU A 152 7.17 2.11 -1.34
CA GLU A 152 8.41 1.40 -1.62
C GLU A 152 9.27 2.17 -2.62
N CYS A 153 8.66 2.77 -3.65
CA CYS A 153 9.38 3.55 -4.64
C CYS A 153 9.92 4.87 -4.07
N VAL A 154 9.18 5.53 -3.20
CA VAL A 154 9.63 6.75 -2.52
C VAL A 154 10.79 6.45 -1.58
N ALA A 155 10.82 5.30 -0.91
CA ALA A 155 11.93 4.92 -0.03
C ALA A 155 13.26 4.67 -0.76
N ARG A 156 13.25 4.54 -2.09
CA ARG A 156 14.43 4.27 -2.92
C ARG A 156 15.07 5.53 -3.53
N ARG A 157 14.42 6.68 -3.39
CA ARG A 157 14.78 7.94 -4.08
C ARG A 157 15.90 8.72 -3.41
#